data_AF-A0A7C5T2K6-F1
#
_entry.id   AF-A0A7C5T2K6-F1
#
_cell.length_a   1.000
_cell.length_b   1.000
_cell.length_c   1.000
_cell.angle_alpha   90.00
_cell.angle_beta   90.00
_cell.angle_gamma   90.00
#
_symmetry.space_group_name_H-M   'P 1'
#
loop_
_entity.id
_entity.type
_entity.pdbx_description
1 polymer ?
#
loop_
_entity_poly.entity_id
_entity_poly.type
_entity_poly.pdbx_seq_one_letter_code
_entity_poly.pdbx_strand_id
1 'polypeptide(L)'
;RPGGSRIRAVSRELAGEKIDVIKFSEDVRELIRAALAPASVLEVELDEKAKKATVVVPEHEVSLAIGKEEHNVALAARLTGYDITVRTPSGEEKK
;
A
#
# COMPACT_ATOMS: atom_id res chain seq x y z
N ARG A 1 -10.76 20.09 24.91
CA ARG A 1 -9.74 19.33 24.14
C ARG A 1 -9.97 19.60 22.64
N PRO A 2 -9.12 20.35 21.91
CA PRO A 2 -9.31 20.56 20.48
C PRO A 2 -8.25 19.76 19.70
N GLY A 3 -8.58 18.54 19.29
CA GLY A 3 -7.62 17.57 18.73
C GLY A 3 -7.85 17.16 17.28
N GLY A 4 -8.52 17.97 16.44
CA GLY A 4 -8.88 17.50 15.08
C GLY A 4 -9.08 18.56 14.00
N SER A 5 -8.76 19.83 14.25
CA SER A 5 -9.11 20.91 13.29
C SER A 5 -8.10 21.16 12.17
N ARG A 6 -6.84 20.71 12.29
CA ARG A 6 -5.81 21.00 11.27
C ARG A 6 -5.87 20.08 10.06
N ILE A 7 -6.15 18.79 10.27
CA ILE A 7 -6.23 17.78 9.20
C ILE A 7 -7.40 18.06 8.23
N ARG A 8 -8.52 18.58 8.74
CA ARG A 8 -9.70 18.89 7.89
C ARG A 8 -9.52 20.10 6.98
N ALA A 9 -8.59 21.02 7.30
CA ALA A 9 -8.38 22.22 6.51
C ALA A 9 -7.56 21.92 5.23
N VAL A 10 -6.52 21.10 5.33
CA VAL A 10 -5.67 20.72 4.19
C VAL A 10 -6.40 19.81 3.19
N SER A 11 -7.25 18.89 3.69
CA SER A 11 -8.07 18.00 2.84
C SER A 11 -9.04 18.75 1.91
N ARG A 12 -9.38 20.00 2.21
CA ARG A 12 -10.34 20.80 1.42
C ARG A 12 -9.71 21.50 0.22
N GLU A 13 -8.38 21.65 0.17
CA GLU A 13 -7.66 22.25 -0.97
C GLU A 13 -7.22 21.23 -2.04
N LEU A 14 -7.28 19.92 -1.75
CA LEU A 14 -6.81 18.84 -2.64
C LEU A 14 -7.93 18.17 -3.47
N ALA A 15 -9.05 18.85 -3.69
CA ALA A 15 -10.11 18.41 -4.62
C ALA A 15 -10.63 16.96 -4.41
N GLY A 16 -10.60 16.44 -3.18
CA GLY A 16 -11.16 15.11 -2.87
C GLY A 16 -10.23 13.92 -3.06
N GLU A 17 -8.91 14.14 -3.23
CA GLU A 17 -7.92 13.06 -3.18
C GLU A 17 -7.92 12.40 -1.78
N LYS A 18 -8.04 11.07 -1.72
CA LYS A 18 -8.04 10.30 -0.47
C LYS A 18 -6.63 10.27 0.10
N ILE A 19 -6.44 10.88 1.27
CA ILE A 19 -5.16 10.89 1.98
C ILE A 19 -5.18 9.77 3.02
N ASP A 20 -4.37 8.75 2.80
CA ASP A 20 -4.15 7.66 3.76
C ASP A 20 -2.90 7.96 4.60
N VAL A 21 -3.07 7.99 5.93
CA VAL A 21 -1.99 8.25 6.88
C VAL A 21 -1.55 6.94 7.50
N ILE A 22 -0.33 6.50 7.18
CA ILE A 22 0.24 5.24 7.66
C ILE A 22 1.39 5.52 8.65
N LYS A 23 1.68 4.56 9.53
CA LYS A 23 2.88 4.64 10.37
C LYS A 23 4.10 4.29 9.52
N PHE A 24 5.05 5.21 9.45
CA PHE A 24 6.36 4.94 8.87
C PHE A 24 7.11 3.93 9.76
N SER A 25 7.77 2.96 9.12
CA SER A 25 8.64 1.98 9.76
C SER A 25 9.96 1.92 8.99
N GLU A 26 11.06 1.67 9.70
CA GLU A 26 12.37 1.43 9.09
C GLU A 26 12.46 0.04 8.45
N ASP A 27 11.63 -0.89 8.92
CA ASP A 27 11.49 -2.22 8.31
C ASP A 27 10.65 -2.13 7.04
N VAL A 28 11.24 -2.52 5.90
CA VAL A 28 10.61 -2.40 4.59
C VAL A 28 9.36 -3.29 4.47
N ARG A 29 9.32 -4.45 5.13
CA ARG A 29 8.13 -5.32 5.09
C ARG A 29 6.96 -4.65 5.79
N GLU A 30 7.21 -4.09 6.98
CA GLU A 30 6.19 -3.34 7.70
C GLU A 30 5.77 -2.07 6.94
N LEU A 31 6.70 -1.40 6.27
CA LEU A 31 6.40 -0.24 5.43
C LEU A 31 5.50 -0.60 4.25
N ILE A 32 5.80 -1.69 3.53
CA ILE A 32 4.97 -2.18 2.42
C ILE A 32 3.58 -2.59 2.92
N ARG A 33 3.52 -3.31 4.04
CA ARG A 33 2.27 -3.74 4.65
C ARG A 33 1.40 -2.55 5.06
N ALA A 34 2.02 -1.52 5.62
CA ALA A 34 1.34 -0.28 5.98
C ALA A 34 0.88 0.48 4.72
N ALA A 35 1.69 0.51 3.66
CA ALA A 35 1.38 1.21 2.41
C ALA A 35 0.24 0.56 1.60
N LEU A 36 0.02 -0.75 1.76
CA LEU A 36 -1.09 -1.46 1.14
C LEU A 36 -2.39 -1.41 1.96
N ALA A 37 -2.37 -0.85 3.18
CA ALA A 37 -3.57 -0.65 3.97
C ALA A 37 -4.59 0.16 3.15
N PRO A 38 -5.88 -0.24 3.10
CA PRO A 38 -6.57 -1.14 4.02
C PRO A 38 -6.51 -2.66 3.72
N ALA A 39 -5.76 -3.12 2.71
CA ALA A 39 -5.72 -4.55 2.35
C ALA A 39 -4.99 -5.41 3.38
N SER A 40 -5.51 -6.61 3.67
CA SER A 40 -4.80 -7.56 4.52
C SER A 40 -3.69 -8.29 3.76
N VAL A 41 -2.45 -8.01 4.14
CA VAL A 41 -1.30 -8.75 3.61
C VAL A 41 -1.07 -10.02 4.44
N LEU A 42 -1.07 -11.17 3.74
CA LEU A 42 -0.81 -12.49 4.30
C LEU A 42 0.70 -12.74 4.43
N GLU A 43 1.44 -12.45 3.35
CA GLU A 43 2.88 -12.67 3.28
C GLU A 43 3.54 -11.55 2.48
N VAL A 44 4.76 -11.17 2.88
CA VAL A 44 5.61 -10.21 2.16
C VAL A 44 6.95 -10.87 1.91
N GLU A 45 7.22 -11.18 0.65
CA GLU A 45 8.52 -11.62 0.17
C GLU A 45 9.26 -10.40 -0.38
N LEU A 46 10.47 -10.17 0.11
CA LEU A 46 11.25 -9.00 -0.26
C LEU A 46 12.57 -9.42 -0.87
N ASP A 47 12.86 -8.89 -2.05
CA ASP A 47 14.09 -9.11 -2.78
C ASP A 47 14.91 -7.80 -2.79
N GLU A 48 15.85 -7.71 -1.87
CA GLU A 48 16.75 -6.56 -1.73
C GLU A 48 17.69 -6.40 -2.93
N LYS A 49 17.98 -7.50 -3.66
CA LYS A 49 18.92 -7.47 -4.80
C LYS A 49 18.27 -6.85 -6.03
N ALA A 50 17.04 -7.23 -6.32
CA ALA A 50 16.25 -6.76 -7.43
C ALA A 50 15.41 -5.51 -7.09
N LYS A 51 15.38 -5.11 -5.81
CA LYS A 51 14.47 -4.09 -5.26
C LYS A 51 13.02 -4.40 -5.61
N LYS A 52 12.62 -5.66 -5.43
CA LYS A 52 11.26 -6.13 -5.67
C LYS A 52 10.62 -6.59 -4.38
N ALA A 53 9.32 -6.44 -4.27
CA ALA A 53 8.53 -6.96 -3.18
C ALA A 53 7.31 -7.69 -3.73
N THR A 54 7.18 -8.96 -3.40
CA THR A 54 6.01 -9.75 -3.73
C THR A 54 5.13 -9.83 -2.49
N VAL A 55 3.89 -9.37 -2.61
CA VAL A 55 2.93 -9.40 -1.51
C VAL A 55 1.83 -10.39 -1.83
N VAL A 56 1.55 -11.27 -0.88
CA VAL A 56 0.44 -12.22 -0.98
C VAL A 56 -0.74 -11.64 -0.22
N VAL A 57 -1.84 -11.46 -0.93
CA VAL A 57 -3.11 -10.97 -0.38
C VAL A 57 -4.22 -11.98 -0.70
N PRO A 58 -5.30 -12.04 0.09
CA PRO A 58 -6.39 -12.93 -0.23
C PRO A 58 -7.10 -12.46 -1.50
N GLU A 59 -7.64 -13.40 -2.27
CA GLU A 59 -8.18 -13.16 -3.62
C GLU A 59 -9.26 -12.08 -3.67
N HIS A 60 -10.09 -11.99 -2.63
CA HIS A 60 -11.14 -10.99 -2.50
C HIS A 60 -10.61 -9.57 -2.24
N GLU A 61 -9.38 -9.42 -1.76
CA GLU A 61 -8.73 -8.14 -1.49
C GLU A 61 -7.68 -7.75 -2.55
N VAL A 62 -7.43 -8.58 -3.57
CA VAL A 62 -6.47 -8.24 -4.64
C VAL A 62 -6.80 -6.91 -5.29
N SER A 63 -8.06 -6.71 -5.68
CA SER A 63 -8.51 -5.44 -6.27
C SER A 63 -8.37 -4.26 -5.30
N LEU A 64 -8.51 -4.50 -4.00
CA LEU A 64 -8.38 -3.47 -2.96
C LEU A 64 -6.90 -3.09 -2.75
N ALA A 65 -6.02 -4.09 -2.73
CA ALA A 65 -4.57 -3.92 -2.62
C ALA A 65 -3.99 -3.16 -3.82
N ILE A 66 -4.39 -3.56 -5.05
CA ILE A 66 -3.96 -2.89 -6.30
C ILE A 66 -4.52 -1.46 -6.36
N GLY A 67 -5.79 -1.28 -5.97
CA GLY A 67 -6.49 -0.02 -6.10
C GLY A 67 -6.98 0.26 -7.52
N LYS A 68 -7.81 1.28 -7.68
CA LYS A 68 -8.34 1.68 -8.99
C LYS A 68 -7.19 2.24 -9.85
N GLU A 69 -6.94 1.62 -11.00
CA GLU A 69 -5.83 1.97 -11.92
C GLU A 69 -4.44 1.84 -11.28
N GLU A 70 -4.26 0.86 -10.40
CA GLU A 70 -2.95 0.54 -9.78
C GLU A 70 -2.34 1.69 -8.96
N HIS A 71 -3.12 2.74 -8.67
CA HIS A 71 -2.62 3.90 -7.92
C HIS A 71 -2.08 3.51 -6.54
N ASN A 72 -2.69 2.54 -5.85
CA ASN A 72 -2.28 2.18 -4.50
C ASN A 72 -0.91 1.47 -4.52
N VAL A 73 -0.75 0.48 -5.40
CA VAL A 73 0.52 -0.23 -5.60
C VAL A 73 1.60 0.71 -6.13
N ALA A 74 1.27 1.60 -7.07
CA ALA A 74 2.22 2.59 -7.59
C ALA A 74 2.68 3.59 -6.51
N LEU A 75 1.77 4.05 -5.64
CA LEU A 75 2.11 4.93 -4.52
C LEU A 75 2.97 4.20 -3.50
N ALA A 76 2.63 2.97 -3.14
CA ALA A 76 3.41 2.14 -2.23
C ALA A 76 4.81 1.85 -2.80
N ALA A 77 4.91 1.57 -4.10
CA ALA A 77 6.19 1.34 -4.78
C ALA A 77 7.06 2.60 -4.77
N ARG A 78 6.47 3.77 -5.02
CA ARG A 78 7.19 5.06 -4.93
C ARG A 78 7.59 5.43 -3.50
N LEU A 79 6.76 5.09 -2.52
CA LEU A 79 7.03 5.36 -1.11
C LEU A 79 8.17 4.49 -0.56
N THR A 80 8.18 3.22 -0.94
CA THR A 80 9.17 2.24 -0.45
C THR A 80 10.42 2.20 -1.32
N GLY A 81 10.32 2.58 -2.60
CA GLY A 81 11.38 2.44 -3.60
C GLY A 81 11.54 1.01 -4.13
N TYR A 82 10.55 0.14 -3.90
CA TYR A 82 10.51 -1.26 -4.34
C TYR A 82 9.41 -1.45 -5.39
N ASP A 83 9.65 -2.36 -6.33
CA ASP A 83 8.63 -2.79 -7.29
C ASP A 83 7.68 -3.79 -6.61
N ILE A 84 6.44 -3.37 -6.34
CA ILE A 84 5.48 -4.16 -5.57
C ILE A 84 4.60 -4.99 -6.53
N THR A 85 4.64 -6.30 -6.39
CA THR A 85 3.81 -7.25 -7.15
C THR A 85 2.82 -7.93 -6.21
N VAL A 86 1.53 -7.86 -6.54
CA VAL A 86 0.46 -8.49 -5.74
C VAL A 86 0.15 -9.87 -6.31
N ARG A 87 0.12 -10.89 -5.44
CA ARG A 87 -0.21 -12.28 -5.78
C ARG A 87 -1.30 -12.84 -4.86
N THR A 88 -2.02 -13.84 -5.35
CA THR A 88 -2.92 -14.66 -4.52
C THR A 88 -2.19 -15.88 -3.95
N PRO A 89 -2.64 -16.43 -2.81
CA PRO A 89 -2.07 -17.67 -2.26
C PRO A 89 -2.25 -18.88 -3.19
N SER A 90 -3.20 -18.84 -4.13
CA SER A 90 -3.39 -19.86 -5.18
C SER A 90 -2.34 -19.79 -6.30
N GLY A 91 -1.44 -18.81 -6.31
CA GLY A 91 -0.39 -18.68 -7.32
C GLY A 91 -0.85 -18.01 -8.62
N GLU A 92 -2.03 -17.38 -8.65
CA GLU A 92 -2.45 -16.58 -9.79
C GLU A 92 -1.78 -15.19 -9.72
N GLU A 93 -0.88 -14.94 -10.66
CA GLU A 93 -0.41 -13.61 -10.99
C GLU A 93 -1.48 -12.92 -11.84
N LYS A 94 -2.21 -11.98 -11.24
CA LYS A 94 -2.95 -11.01 -12.04
C LYS A 94 -1.97 -9.92 -12.46
N LYS A 95 -1.56 -10.00 -13.73
CA LYS A 95 -0.82 -8.96 -14.46
C LYS A 95 -1.79 -7.96 -15.06
#